data_AF-A0A0V8GBY6-F1
#
_entry.id   AF-A0A0V8GBY6-F1
#
_cell.length_a   1.000
_cell.length_b   1.000
_cell.length_c   1.000
_cell.angle_alpha   90.00
_cell.angle_beta   90.00
_cell.angle_gamma   90.00
#
_symmetry.space_group_name_H-M   'P 1'
#
loop_
_entity.id
_entity.type
_entity.pdbx_description
1 polymer ?
#
loop_
_entity_poly.entity_id
_entity_poly.type
_entity_poly.pdbx_seq_one_letter_code
_entity_poly.pdbx_strand_id
1 'polypeptide(L)'
;MKKVGMNVLVASLLLGGLLFYLDVRYDERFEQHVSTKVETYVEKKYGPARVVSLHSAYDDKHRDKEKRYKIAVKVRGQGLQKEEYLLYRLQDDRVVEVGTTTSLPKRN
;
A
#
# COMPACT_ATOMS: atom_id res chain seq x y z
N MET A 1 -15.93 35.71 -28.29
CA MET A 1 -16.23 34.43 -27.60
C MET A 1 -15.06 33.43 -27.54
N LYS A 2 -13.90 33.64 -28.19
CA LYS A 2 -12.77 32.67 -28.20
C LYS A 2 -11.92 32.60 -26.90
N LYS A 3 -11.79 33.70 -26.14
CA LYS A 3 -10.94 33.75 -24.92
C LYS A 3 -11.53 33.02 -23.71
N VAL A 4 -12.87 33.02 -23.57
CA VAL A 4 -13.55 32.40 -22.42
C VAL A 4 -13.43 30.88 -22.46
N GLY A 5 -13.59 30.26 -23.64
CA GLY A 5 -13.43 28.81 -23.81
C GLY A 5 -12.02 28.30 -23.53
N MET A 6 -10.98 29.08 -23.89
CA MET A 6 -9.59 28.71 -23.65
C MET A 6 -9.22 28.78 -22.16
N ASN A 7 -9.69 29.80 -21.44
CA ASN A 7 -9.47 29.91 -20.00
C ASN A 7 -10.15 28.79 -19.20
N VAL A 8 -11.36 28.38 -19.62
CA VAL A 8 -12.07 27.24 -19.01
C VAL A 8 -11.31 25.94 -19.26
N LEU A 9 -10.82 25.71 -20.48
CA LEU A 9 -10.06 24.51 -20.82
C LEU A 9 -8.76 24.39 -20.00
N VAL A 10 -8.03 25.51 -19.85
CA VAL A 10 -6.82 25.57 -19.02
C VAL A 10 -7.14 25.34 -17.55
N ALA A 11 -8.21 25.94 -17.02
CA ALA A 11 -8.64 25.71 -15.65
C ALA A 11 -9.01 24.23 -15.40
N SER A 12 -9.72 23.58 -16.33
CA SER A 12 -10.05 22.16 -16.25
C SER A 12 -8.81 21.25 -16.32
N LEU A 13 -7.82 21.58 -17.15
CA LEU A 13 -6.56 20.84 -17.21
C LEU A 13 -5.74 20.97 -15.91
N LEU A 14 -5.68 22.17 -15.34
CA LEU A 14 -5.01 22.41 -14.06
C LEU A 14 -5.73 21.70 -12.89
N LEU A 15 -7.07 21.74 -12.85
CA LEU A 15 -7.87 21.00 -11.88
C LEU A 15 -7.70 19.49 -12.04
N GLY A 16 -7.74 18.96 -13.27
CA GLY A 16 -7.51 17.55 -13.56
C GLY A 16 -6.11 17.10 -13.14
N GLY A 17 -5.08 17.90 -13.44
CA GLY A 17 -3.71 17.64 -13.02
C GLY A 17 -3.53 17.68 -11.50
N LEU A 18 -4.18 18.62 -10.82
CA LEU A 18 -4.16 18.71 -9.35
C LEU A 18 -4.85 17.51 -8.69
N LEU A 19 -6.02 17.12 -9.18
CA LEU A 19 -6.75 15.94 -8.68
C LEU A 19 -5.95 14.66 -8.92
N PHE A 20 -5.33 14.51 -10.09
CA PHE A 20 -4.46 13.39 -10.40
C PHE A 20 -3.22 13.34 -9.49
N TYR A 21 -2.60 14.49 -9.24
CA TYR A 21 -1.47 14.60 -8.32
C TYR A 21 -1.83 14.24 -6.88
N LEU A 22 -3.02 14.61 -6.42
CA LEU A 22 -3.52 14.26 -5.09
C LEU A 22 -3.84 12.76 -4.95
N ASP A 23 -4.30 12.10 -6.01
CA ASP A 23 -4.62 10.66 -6.00
C ASP A 23 -3.35 9.78 -5.91
N VAL A 24 -2.24 10.24 -6.46
CA VAL A 24 -0.94 9.53 -6.44
C VAL A 24 -0.16 9.78 -5.14
N ARG A 25 -0.62 10.69 -4.28
CA ARG A 25 0.06 10.94 -3.00
C ARG A 25 0.00 9.71 -2.08
N TYR A 26 1.05 9.56 -1.28
CA TYR A 26 1.05 8.64 -0.16
C TYR A 26 -0.08 9.00 0.82
N ASP A 27 -0.70 7.98 1.39
CA ASP A 27 -1.91 8.09 2.20
C ASP A 27 -1.68 7.26 3.46
N GLU A 28 -1.21 7.96 4.50
CA GLU A 28 -0.91 7.38 5.81
C GLU A 28 -2.13 6.70 6.43
N ARG A 29 -3.33 7.24 6.22
CA ARG A 29 -4.56 6.66 6.78
C ARG A 29 -4.89 5.33 6.13
N PHE A 30 -4.73 5.27 4.81
CA PHE A 30 -4.94 4.02 4.08
C PHE A 30 -3.87 2.98 4.42
N GLU A 31 -2.60 3.39 4.58
CA GLU A 31 -1.57 2.47 5.05
C GLU A 31 -1.88 1.92 6.45
N GLN A 32 -2.26 2.78 7.39
CA GLN A 32 -2.66 2.35 8.74
C GLN A 32 -3.84 1.37 8.67
N HIS A 33 -4.84 1.65 7.83
CA HIS A 33 -5.97 0.76 7.62
C HIS A 33 -5.53 -0.63 7.09
N VAL A 34 -4.68 -0.68 6.07
CA VAL A 34 -4.11 -1.92 5.53
C VAL A 34 -3.31 -2.65 6.62
N SER A 35 -2.46 -1.93 7.36
CA SER A 35 -1.65 -2.49 8.43
C SER A 35 -2.50 -3.16 9.51
N THR A 36 -3.52 -2.47 10.02
CA THR A 36 -4.42 -3.01 11.06
C THR A 36 -5.17 -4.25 10.57
N LYS A 37 -5.64 -4.24 9.31
CA LYS A 37 -6.31 -5.42 8.74
C LYS A 37 -5.37 -6.60 8.56
N VAL A 38 -4.16 -6.37 8.06
CA VAL A 38 -3.16 -7.41 7.89
C VAL A 38 -2.75 -7.97 9.25
N GLU A 39 -2.47 -7.12 10.24
CA GLU A 39 -2.16 -7.51 11.62
C GLU A 39 -3.23 -8.42 12.20
N THR A 40 -4.49 -7.96 12.20
CA THR A 40 -5.63 -8.75 12.69
C THR A 40 -5.74 -10.10 11.96
N TYR A 41 -5.53 -10.12 10.65
CA TYR A 41 -5.57 -11.33 9.84
C TYR A 41 -4.45 -12.31 10.21
N VAL A 42 -3.20 -11.85 10.30
CA VAL A 42 -2.04 -12.72 10.57
C VAL A 42 -2.03 -13.22 12.01
N GLU A 43 -2.48 -12.40 12.97
CA GLU A 43 -2.66 -12.83 14.35
C GLU A 43 -3.74 -13.92 14.45
N LYS A 44 -4.85 -13.75 13.73
CA LYS A 44 -5.90 -14.77 13.67
C LYS A 44 -5.44 -16.06 12.97
N LYS A 45 -4.63 -15.95 11.91
CA LYS A 45 -4.15 -17.10 11.10
C LYS A 45 -3.05 -17.89 11.80
N TYR A 46 -2.08 -17.22 12.41
CA TYR A 46 -0.87 -17.84 12.94
C TYR A 46 -0.77 -17.80 14.48
N GLY A 47 -1.56 -16.96 15.13
CA GLY A 47 -1.45 -16.65 16.55
C GLY A 47 -0.48 -15.48 16.80
N PRO A 48 -0.80 -14.55 17.74
CA PRO A 48 -0.02 -13.34 17.97
C PRO A 48 1.44 -13.64 18.37
N ALA A 49 1.67 -14.71 19.14
CA ALA A 49 3.01 -15.12 19.57
C ALA A 49 3.94 -15.53 18.41
N ARG A 50 3.40 -15.77 17.21
CA ARG A 50 4.18 -16.15 16.02
C ARG A 50 4.49 -14.95 15.12
N VAL A 51 3.79 -13.84 15.26
CA VAL A 51 4.04 -12.62 14.46
C VAL A 51 5.23 -11.90 15.08
N VAL A 52 6.32 -11.79 14.32
CA VAL A 52 7.60 -11.24 14.79
C VAL A 52 7.70 -9.76 14.48
N SER A 53 7.31 -9.36 13.27
CA SER A 53 7.29 -7.95 12.88
C SER A 53 6.36 -7.71 11.68
N LEU A 54 5.87 -6.48 11.59
CA LEU A 54 5.17 -5.95 10.43
C LEU A 54 5.90 -4.70 9.93
N HIS A 55 6.09 -4.61 8.62
CA HIS A 55 6.73 -3.47 7.98
C HIS A 55 5.91 -3.03 6.77
N SER A 56 5.91 -1.73 6.51
CA SER A 56 5.42 -1.21 5.24
C SER A 56 6.29 -1.73 4.11
N ALA A 57 5.63 -2.18 3.05
CA ALA A 57 6.24 -2.55 1.78
C ALA A 57 5.59 -1.72 0.66
N TYR A 58 5.40 -0.43 0.91
CA TYR A 58 4.82 0.51 -0.05
C TYR A 58 5.59 0.52 -1.38
N ASP A 59 4.85 0.46 -2.48
CA ASP A 59 5.34 0.35 -3.84
C ASP A 59 4.73 1.47 -4.69
N ASP A 60 5.46 2.56 -4.86
CA ASP A 60 5.00 3.78 -5.55
C ASP A 60 4.81 3.62 -7.06
N LYS A 61 5.26 2.49 -7.63
CA LYS A 61 5.24 2.24 -9.08
C LYS A 61 3.89 1.78 -9.59
N HIS A 62 3.00 1.33 -8.70
CA HIS A 62 1.68 0.87 -9.10
C HIS A 62 0.67 2.02 -9.23
N ARG A 63 -0.11 2.03 -10.31
CA ARG A 63 -1.21 3.00 -10.49
C ARG A 63 -2.37 2.76 -9.52
N ASP A 64 -2.64 1.49 -9.23
CA ASP A 64 -3.73 1.07 -8.36
C ASP A 64 -3.32 1.27 -6.90
N LYS A 65 -4.13 2.05 -6.15
CA LYS A 65 -3.92 2.33 -4.74
C LYS A 65 -3.72 1.03 -3.94
N GLU A 66 -4.61 0.05 -4.03
CA GLU A 66 -4.50 -1.19 -3.24
C GLU A 66 -3.22 -1.98 -3.54
N LYS A 67 -2.70 -1.88 -4.77
CA LYS A 67 -1.43 -2.52 -5.14
C LYS A 67 -0.21 -1.78 -4.61
N ARG A 68 -0.32 -0.48 -4.28
CA ARG A 68 0.79 0.30 -3.70
C ARG A 68 1.01 -0.05 -2.23
N TYR A 69 -0.04 -0.24 -1.45
CA TYR A 69 0.07 -0.44 0.00
C TYR A 69 0.14 -1.93 0.34
N LYS A 70 1.37 -2.44 0.45
CA LYS A 70 1.66 -3.80 0.88
C LYS A 70 2.26 -3.78 2.28
N ILE A 71 2.06 -4.86 3.03
CA ILE A 71 2.61 -5.06 4.38
C ILE A 71 3.45 -6.34 4.35
N ALA A 72 4.72 -6.20 4.69
CA ALA A 72 5.64 -7.30 4.88
C ALA A 72 5.56 -7.80 6.33
N VAL A 73 5.27 -9.08 6.50
CA VAL A 73 5.05 -9.72 7.80
C VAL A 73 6.06 -10.84 7.99
N LYS A 74 6.73 -10.82 9.14
CA LYS A 74 7.61 -11.91 9.55
C LYS A 74 6.90 -12.81 10.53
N VAL A 75 6.80 -14.09 10.21
CA VAL A 75 6.13 -15.09 11.06
C VAL A 75 7.11 -16.21 11.43
N ARG A 76 7.21 -16.49 12.73
CA ARG A 76 8.05 -17.57 13.27
C ARG A 76 7.48 -18.93 12.86
N GLY A 77 8.35 -19.82 12.40
CA GLY A 77 7.98 -21.20 12.05
C GLY A 77 7.32 -21.36 10.67
N GLN A 78 7.39 -20.34 9.80
CA GLN A 78 6.95 -20.42 8.40
C GLN A 78 8.08 -20.80 7.42
N GLY A 79 9.25 -21.20 7.90
CA GLY A 79 10.38 -21.58 7.03
C GLY A 79 11.01 -20.43 6.23
N LEU A 80 10.67 -19.18 6.57
CA LEU A 80 11.23 -17.98 5.95
C LEU A 80 12.71 -17.83 6.27
N GLN A 81 13.50 -17.37 5.29
CA GLN A 81 14.89 -17.00 5.52
C GLN A 81 15.01 -15.77 6.44
N LYS A 82 16.22 -15.50 6.96
CA LYS A 82 16.45 -14.42 7.94
C LYS A 82 15.99 -13.05 7.44
N GLU A 83 16.06 -12.78 6.15
CA GLU A 83 15.68 -11.48 5.55
C GLU A 83 14.36 -11.55 4.78
N GLU A 84 13.65 -12.68 4.84
CA GLU A 84 12.43 -12.90 4.07
C GLU A 84 11.17 -12.61 4.90
N TYR A 85 10.19 -12.03 4.23
CA TYR A 85 8.89 -11.65 4.78
C TYR A 85 7.78 -12.17 3.87
N LEU A 86 6.65 -12.55 4.44
CA LEU A 86 5.41 -12.75 3.70
C LEU A 86 4.81 -11.39 3.35
N LEU A 87 4.33 -11.23 2.13
CA LEU A 87 3.81 -9.97 1.63
C LEU A 87 2.29 -10.06 1.53
N TYR A 88 1.61 -9.10 2.15
CA TYR A 88 0.16 -9.00 2.17
C TYR A 88 -0.31 -7.65 1.63
N ARG A 89 -1.53 -7.60 1.10
CA ARG A 89 -2.21 -6.35 0.76
C ARG A 89 -3.71 -6.51 0.90
N LEU A 90 -4.45 -5.41 0.73
CA LEU A 90 -5.88 -5.50 0.49
C LEU A 90 -6.19 -5.73 -0.99
N GLN A 91 -7.24 -6.49 -1.24
CA GLN A 91 -7.92 -6.62 -2.51
C GLN A 91 -9.42 -6.65 -2.22
N ASP A 92 -10.16 -5.67 -2.70
CA ASP A 92 -11.61 -5.55 -2.44
C ASP A 92 -11.92 -5.65 -0.93
N ASP A 93 -11.16 -4.89 -0.13
CA ASP A 93 -11.28 -4.84 1.33
C ASP A 93 -10.90 -6.13 2.09
N ARG A 94 -10.39 -7.16 1.38
CA ARG A 94 -9.95 -8.44 1.94
C ARG A 94 -8.43 -8.56 1.93
N VAL A 95 -7.87 -9.17 2.98
CA VAL A 95 -6.43 -9.44 3.06
C VAL A 95 -6.08 -10.61 2.14
N VAL A 96 -5.11 -10.39 1.25
CA VAL A 96 -4.55 -11.40 0.35
C VAL A 96 -3.04 -11.49 0.52
N GLU A 97 -2.51 -12.72 0.51
CA GLU A 97 -1.08 -13.00 0.45
C GLU A 97 -0.63 -12.95 -1.00
N VAL A 98 0.42 -12.18 -1.30
CA VAL A 98 0.89 -11.95 -2.67
C VAL A 98 2.26 -12.57 -2.96
N GLY A 99 2.92 -13.16 -1.95
CA GLY A 99 4.20 -13.85 -2.08
C GLY A 99 5.14 -13.54 -0.93
N THR A 100 6.44 -13.64 -1.19
CA THR A 100 7.50 -13.24 -0.25
C THR A 100 8.33 -12.07 -0.80
N THR A 101 8.98 -11.33 0.10
CA THR A 101 9.97 -10.32 -0.27
C THR A 101 11.16 -10.37 0.68
N THR A 102 12.34 -10.08 0.16
CA THR A 102 13.55 -9.77 0.95
C THR A 102 13.86 -8.27 0.97
N SER A 103 13.15 -7.48 0.16
CA SER A 103 13.37 -6.06 0.01
C SER A 103 12.24 -5.27 0.66
N LEU A 104 12.62 -4.35 1.56
CA LEU A 104 11.73 -3.37 2.16
C LEU A 104 12.14 -1.97 1.67
N PRO A 105 11.18 -1.06 1.47
CA PRO A 105 11.49 0.32 1.15
C PRO A 105 12.34 0.95 2.27
N LYS A 106 13.40 1.67 1.87
CA LYS A 106 14.19 2.45 2.83
C LYS A 106 13.31 3.61 3.31
N ARG A 107 13.06 3.69 4.62
CA ARG A 107 12.54 4.92 5.21
C ARG A 107 13.67 5.96 5.16
N ASN A 108 13.50 6.98 4.30
CA ASN A 108 14.31 8.20 4.34
C ASN A 108 13.87 9.07 5.53
#